data_AF-A0A7Y3U5N7-F1
#
_entry.id   AF-A0A7Y3U5N7-F1
#
_cell.length_a   1.000
_cell.length_b   1.000
_cell.length_c   1.000
_cell.angle_alpha   90.00
_cell.angle_beta   90.00
_cell.angle_gamma   90.00
#
_symmetry.space_group_name_H-M   'P 1'
#
loop_
_entity.id
_entity.type
_entity.pdbx_description
1 polymer ?
#
loop_
_entity_poly.entity_id
_entity_poly.type
_entity_poly.pdbx_seq_one_letter_code
_entity_poly.pdbx_strand_id
1 'polypeptide(L)'
;MSGKRYIFLLVLLCAIFFVNVCIISFRNTSRTKAIHYDPTESIPLLLLGSFRGIAVDFLWARAIARHEEKKYYELVTINNLIAKLQPNFPAVWIFQAWNMAYNIAHEWDAPQNKWKWIHNGLSFAKKGAIKNPTSGDLFFELGYMYLHLFDQRIFKYAPYYREHLKKEDGEDNYEASIYWLRRSLANDPKLHNTLAIERTICHALWHAALCAEKEGNFDRALQYTESAMHEWEAYRTNHPEDTSTKVTEFISMMEKKREFLQSLSLKSTW
;
A
#
# COMPACT_ATOMS: atom_id res chain seq x y z
N MET A 1 26.61 51.10 2.33
CA MET A 1 25.45 50.60 1.55
C MET A 1 25.09 49.12 1.80
N SER A 2 25.94 48.27 2.39
CA SER A 2 25.58 46.85 2.61
C SER A 2 24.67 46.60 3.82
N GLY A 3 24.80 47.34 4.92
CA GLY A 3 23.97 47.17 6.14
C GLY A 3 22.47 47.29 5.93
N LYS A 4 22.01 48.24 5.09
CA LYS A 4 20.58 48.40 4.76
C LYS A 4 20.02 47.22 3.94
N ARG A 5 20.86 46.57 3.12
CA ARG A 5 20.47 45.36 2.36
C ARG A 5 20.32 44.16 3.28
N TYR A 6 21.20 43.99 4.27
CA TYR A 6 21.07 42.92 5.26
C TYR A 6 19.85 43.09 6.15
N ILE A 7 19.55 44.32 6.60
CA ILE A 7 18.34 44.60 7.39
C ILE A 7 17.09 44.32 6.56
N PHE A 8 17.04 44.75 5.30
CA PHE A 8 15.91 44.46 4.41
C PHE A 8 15.72 42.95 4.18
N LEU A 9 16.81 42.22 3.92
CA LEU A 9 16.77 40.76 3.77
C LEU A 9 16.30 40.06 5.05
N LEU A 10 16.75 40.53 6.22
CA LEU A 10 16.33 40.00 7.52
C LEU A 10 14.82 40.22 7.74
N VAL A 11 14.32 41.42 7.47
CA VAL A 11 12.88 41.75 7.59
C VAL A 11 12.05 40.90 6.63
N LEU A 12 12.52 40.71 5.40
CA LEU A 12 11.86 39.84 4.42
C LEU A 12 11.81 38.39 4.90
N LEU A 13 12.91 37.85 5.43
CA LEU A 13 12.96 36.49 5.99
C LEU A 13 12.02 36.34 7.20
N CYS A 14 11.98 37.33 8.09
CA CYS A 14 11.05 37.35 9.22
C CYS A 14 9.58 37.41 8.76
N ALA A 15 9.27 38.20 7.72
CA ALA A 15 7.93 38.29 7.16
C ALA A 15 7.49 36.96 6.52
N ILE A 16 8.37 36.30 5.74
CA ILE A 16 8.12 34.98 5.17
C ILE A 16 7.90 33.95 6.28
N PHE A 17 8.73 33.96 7.33
CA PHE A 17 8.58 33.07 8.48
C PHE A 17 7.23 33.28 9.19
N PHE A 18 6.84 34.54 9.42
CA PHE A 18 5.56 34.87 10.05
C PHE A 18 4.36 34.41 9.20
N VAL A 19 4.40 34.66 7.89
CA VAL A 19 3.38 34.18 6.95
C VAL A 19 3.28 32.65 6.98
N ASN A 20 4.41 31.93 7.00
CA ASN A 20 4.41 30.48 7.13
C ASN A 20 3.76 29.99 8.44
N VAL A 21 4.06 30.64 9.58
CA VAL A 21 3.43 30.34 10.87
C VAL A 21 1.91 30.54 10.80
N CYS A 22 1.45 31.66 10.23
CA CYS A 22 0.03 31.95 10.08
C CYS A 22 -0.68 30.94 9.17
N ILE A 23 -0.08 30.58 8.03
CA ILE A 23 -0.64 29.59 7.10
C ILE A 23 -0.73 28.21 7.74
N ILE A 24 0.29 27.78 8.49
CA ILE A 24 0.28 26.50 9.20
C ILE A 24 -0.82 26.48 10.26
N SER A 25 -0.96 27.56 11.03
CA SER A 25 -2.02 27.68 12.03
C SER A 25 -3.40 27.59 11.36
N PHE A 26 -3.63 28.32 10.27
CA PHE A 26 -4.89 28.29 9.53
C PHE A 26 -5.21 26.90 8.97
N ARG A 27 -4.22 26.23 8.38
CA ARG A 27 -4.39 24.87 7.81
C ARG A 27 -4.68 23.82 8.87
N ASN A 28 -4.15 23.98 10.09
CA ASN A 28 -4.43 23.10 11.20
C ASN A 28 -5.86 23.31 11.74
N THR A 29 -6.36 24.55 11.77
CA THR A 29 -7.75 24.85 12.20
C THR A 29 -8.80 24.24 11.28
N SER A 30 -8.52 24.11 9.97
CA SER A 30 -9.45 23.52 8.99
C SER A 30 -9.46 21.99 8.95
N ARG A 31 -8.53 21.29 9.63
CA ARG A 31 -8.49 19.82 9.64
C ARG A 31 -9.17 19.28 10.90
N THR A 32 -10.29 18.60 10.72
CA THR A 32 -11.09 17.94 11.78
C THR A 32 -10.40 16.75 12.47
N LYS A 33 -9.28 16.25 11.95
CA LYS A 33 -8.41 15.23 12.60
C LYS A 33 -7.00 15.77 12.75
N ALA A 34 -6.48 15.77 13.99
CA ALA A 34 -5.09 16.14 14.27
C ALA A 34 -4.13 15.11 13.67
N ILE A 35 -3.44 15.47 12.59
CA ILE A 35 -2.34 14.65 12.06
C ILE A 35 -1.13 14.85 12.96
N HIS A 36 -0.66 13.78 13.61
CA HIS A 36 0.52 13.83 14.45
C HIS A 36 1.80 13.83 13.60
N TYR A 37 2.50 14.97 13.61
CA TYR A 37 3.84 15.10 13.02
C TYR A 37 4.90 14.88 14.09
N ASP A 38 5.94 14.13 13.76
CA ASP A 38 7.15 14.07 14.57
C ASP A 38 7.92 15.41 14.46
N PRO A 39 8.71 15.85 15.46
CA PRO A 39 9.64 16.97 15.34
C PRO A 39 10.44 17.02 14.03
N THR A 40 10.88 15.87 13.52
CA THR A 40 11.63 15.76 12.26
C THR A 40 10.81 16.02 11.00
N GLU A 41 9.48 16.00 11.11
CA GLU A 41 8.54 16.36 10.04
C GLU A 41 8.06 17.80 10.20
N SER A 42 7.79 18.25 11.44
CA SER A 42 7.23 19.56 11.73
C SER A 42 8.24 20.71 11.58
N ILE A 43 9.51 20.48 11.94
CA ILE A 43 10.58 21.49 11.81
C ILE A 43 10.81 21.87 10.34
N PRO A 44 11.01 20.92 9.39
CA PRO A 44 11.10 21.28 7.97
C PRO A 44 9.81 21.90 7.42
N LEU A 45 8.63 21.46 7.90
CA LEU A 45 7.35 22.05 7.52
C LEU A 45 7.30 23.54 7.86
N LEU A 46 7.76 23.89 9.07
CA LEU A 46 7.75 25.23 9.63
C LEU A 46 8.83 26.12 9.00
N LEU A 47 10.05 25.60 8.85
CA LEU A 47 11.21 26.36 8.38
C LEU A 47 11.18 26.59 6.86
N LEU A 48 10.78 25.58 6.08
CA LEU A 48 10.83 25.67 4.62
C LEU A 48 9.56 26.30 4.02
N GLY A 49 8.40 26.16 4.66
CA GLY A 49 7.15 26.71 4.14
C GLY A 49 6.94 26.34 2.66
N SER A 50 6.78 27.35 1.81
CA SER A 50 6.64 27.19 0.34
C SER A 50 7.91 26.69 -0.37
N PHE A 51 9.12 26.90 0.17
CA PHE A 51 10.37 26.38 -0.41
C PHE A 51 10.49 24.86 -0.31
N ARG A 52 9.61 24.22 0.46
CA ARG A 52 9.55 22.77 0.58
C ARG A 52 9.33 22.08 -0.77
N GLY A 53 8.54 22.67 -1.68
CA GLY A 53 8.34 22.10 -3.02
C GLY A 53 9.66 21.95 -3.76
N ILE A 54 10.43 23.04 -3.83
CA ILE A 54 11.75 23.07 -4.48
C ILE A 54 12.73 22.09 -3.81
N ALA A 55 12.73 22.04 -2.47
CA ALA A 55 13.58 21.09 -1.75
C ALA A 55 13.23 19.64 -2.08
N VAL A 56 11.93 19.33 -2.20
CA VAL A 56 11.45 18.01 -2.60
C VAL A 56 11.82 17.69 -4.05
N ASP A 57 11.68 18.64 -4.98
CA ASP A 57 12.07 18.45 -6.38
C ASP A 57 13.57 18.14 -6.51
N PHE A 58 14.41 18.83 -5.73
CA PHE A 58 15.84 18.53 -5.67
C PHE A 58 16.12 17.12 -5.12
N LEU A 59 15.40 16.72 -4.06
CA LEU A 59 15.52 15.36 -3.53
C LEU A 59 15.05 14.31 -4.53
N TRP A 60 14.01 14.58 -5.32
CA TRP A 60 13.58 13.69 -6.40
C TRP A 60 14.62 13.55 -7.50
N ALA A 61 15.21 14.65 -7.97
CA ALA A 61 16.30 14.60 -8.93
C ALA A 61 17.48 13.74 -8.41
N ARG A 62 17.82 13.89 -7.12
CA ARG A 62 18.83 13.07 -6.46
C ARG A 62 18.40 11.60 -6.33
N ALA A 63 17.14 11.33 -6.02
CA ALA A 63 16.60 9.98 -5.93
C ALA A 63 16.70 9.26 -7.28
N ILE A 64 16.34 9.93 -8.38
CA ILE A 64 16.47 9.39 -9.75
C ILE A 64 17.93 9.03 -10.03
N ALA A 65 18.88 9.94 -9.78
CA ALA A 65 20.30 9.64 -9.97
C ALA A 65 20.77 8.43 -9.13
N ARG A 66 20.36 8.33 -7.85
CA ARG A 66 20.71 7.18 -7.01
C ARG A 66 20.09 5.87 -7.48
N HIS A 67 18.88 5.93 -8.06
CA HIS A 67 18.25 4.77 -8.68
C HIS A 67 19.08 4.28 -9.87
N GLU A 68 19.43 5.17 -10.79
CA GLU A 68 20.24 4.87 -11.98
C GLU A 68 21.62 4.31 -11.62
N GLU A 69 22.24 4.86 -10.57
CA GLU A 69 23.51 4.37 -10.02
C GLU A 69 23.39 3.04 -9.25
N LYS A 70 22.19 2.46 -9.13
CA LYS A 70 21.87 1.27 -8.31
C LYS A 70 22.25 1.40 -6.83
N LYS A 71 22.34 2.63 -6.33
CA LYS A 71 22.65 2.94 -4.91
C LYS A 71 21.38 2.92 -4.07
N TYR A 72 20.75 1.75 -3.99
CA TYR A 72 19.40 1.61 -3.42
C TYR A 72 19.30 1.98 -1.94
N TYR A 73 20.33 1.76 -1.13
CA TYR A 73 20.32 2.19 0.29
C TYR A 73 20.35 3.72 0.44
N GLU A 74 21.11 4.42 -0.41
CA GLU A 74 21.09 5.89 -0.45
C GLU A 74 19.74 6.39 -0.96
N LEU A 75 19.17 5.74 -1.98
CA LEU A 75 17.84 6.02 -2.48
C LEU A 75 16.78 5.92 -1.38
N VAL A 76 16.75 4.85 -0.58
CA VAL A 76 15.82 4.71 0.55
C VAL A 76 15.95 5.87 1.54
N THR A 77 17.18 6.31 1.82
CA THR A 77 17.42 7.44 2.72
C THR A 77 16.80 8.73 2.17
N ILE A 78 16.97 9.00 0.88
CA ILE A 78 16.37 10.15 0.20
C ILE A 78 14.84 10.04 0.20
N ASN A 79 14.30 8.85 -0.10
CA ASN A 79 12.87 8.61 -0.14
C ASN A 79 12.21 8.84 1.23
N ASN A 80 12.87 8.43 2.31
CA ASN A 80 12.42 8.72 3.68
C ASN A 80 12.39 10.23 3.96
N LEU A 81 13.37 11.00 3.45
CA LEU A 81 13.35 12.46 3.56
C LEU A 81 12.19 13.08 2.77
N ILE A 82 11.95 12.61 1.54
CA ILE A 82 10.83 13.06 0.71
C ILE A 82 9.50 12.78 1.44
N ALA A 83 9.31 11.59 2.01
CA ALA A 83 8.10 11.24 2.75
C ALA A 83 7.94 12.05 4.05
N LYS A 84 9.02 12.34 4.78
CA LYS A 84 8.98 13.24 5.94
C LYS A 84 8.62 14.67 5.54
N LEU A 85 9.09 15.12 4.39
CA LEU A 85 8.70 16.41 3.85
C LEU A 85 7.24 16.33 3.39
N GLN A 86 6.79 15.29 2.71
CA GLN A 86 5.43 15.12 2.15
C GLN A 86 4.60 14.00 2.79
N PRO A 87 4.34 14.04 4.11
CA PRO A 87 3.74 12.91 4.82
C PRO A 87 2.28 12.68 4.43
N ASN A 88 1.55 13.73 4.04
CA ASN A 88 0.14 13.66 3.67
C ASN A 88 -0.09 13.57 2.15
N PHE A 89 0.93 13.16 1.39
CA PHE A 89 0.82 12.99 -0.05
C PHE A 89 0.91 11.49 -0.39
N PRO A 90 -0.23 10.79 -0.53
CA PRO A 90 -0.26 9.35 -0.73
C PRO A 90 0.61 8.85 -1.87
N ALA A 91 0.70 9.61 -2.96
CA ALA A 91 1.50 9.25 -4.14
C ALA A 91 2.98 9.00 -3.83
N VAL A 92 3.57 9.74 -2.88
CA VAL A 92 4.97 9.49 -2.43
C VAL A 92 5.08 8.11 -1.78
N TRP A 93 4.12 7.74 -0.94
CA TRP A 93 4.10 6.46 -0.26
C TRP A 93 3.89 5.30 -1.23
N ILE A 94 2.92 5.45 -2.14
CA ILE A 94 2.60 4.46 -3.18
C ILE A 94 3.81 4.24 -4.08
N PHE A 95 4.33 5.31 -4.72
CA PHE A 95 5.41 5.20 -5.69
C PHE A 95 6.65 4.53 -5.09
N GLN A 96 7.06 4.96 -3.91
CA GLN A 96 8.28 4.44 -3.30
C GLN A 96 8.12 3.02 -2.77
N ALA A 97 6.94 2.67 -2.24
CA ALA A 97 6.64 1.29 -1.84
C ALA A 97 6.69 0.34 -3.03
N TRP A 98 6.03 0.72 -4.14
CA TRP A 98 6.05 -0.04 -5.39
C TRP A 98 7.46 -0.16 -5.97
N ASN A 99 8.22 0.94 -6.00
CA ASN A 99 9.58 0.92 -6.51
C ASN A 99 10.48 -0.02 -5.70
N MET A 100 10.35 -0.04 -4.37
CA MET A 100 11.08 -1.00 -3.54
C MET A 100 10.63 -2.45 -3.78
N ALA A 101 9.32 -2.71 -3.70
CA ALA A 101 8.78 -4.05 -3.70
C ALA A 101 8.82 -4.75 -5.07
N TYR A 102 8.80 -3.98 -6.16
CA TYR A 102 8.85 -4.51 -7.52
C TYR A 102 10.19 -4.24 -8.20
N ASN A 103 10.54 -2.97 -8.43
CA ASN A 103 11.69 -2.63 -9.28
C ASN A 103 13.01 -3.00 -8.61
N ILE A 104 13.24 -2.50 -7.38
CA ILE A 104 14.49 -2.78 -6.67
C ILE A 104 14.56 -4.27 -6.31
N ALA A 105 13.46 -4.87 -5.83
CA ALA A 105 13.44 -6.31 -5.55
C ALA A 105 13.73 -7.16 -6.81
N HIS A 106 13.33 -6.72 -8.00
CA HIS A 106 13.61 -7.44 -9.25
C HIS A 106 15.12 -7.60 -9.50
N GLU A 107 15.92 -6.60 -9.14
CA GLU A 107 17.38 -6.54 -9.37
C GLU A 107 18.21 -7.56 -8.56
N TRP A 108 17.60 -8.25 -7.59
CA TRP A 108 18.29 -9.23 -6.75
C TRP A 108 17.90 -10.64 -7.11
N ASP A 109 18.85 -11.57 -7.26
CA ASP A 109 18.50 -12.97 -7.58
C ASP A 109 17.98 -13.75 -6.37
N ALA A 110 18.64 -13.57 -5.22
CA ALA A 110 18.41 -14.36 -4.02
C ALA A 110 17.09 -13.97 -3.33
N PRO A 111 16.21 -14.93 -2.99
CA PRO A 111 14.91 -14.65 -2.38
C PRO A 111 15.02 -13.87 -1.06
N GLN A 112 16.08 -14.09 -0.29
CA GLN A 112 16.38 -13.36 0.96
C GLN A 112 16.53 -11.86 0.71
N ASN A 113 17.23 -11.49 -0.38
CA ASN A 113 17.47 -10.09 -0.72
C ASN A 113 16.24 -9.45 -1.36
N LYS A 114 15.50 -10.18 -2.20
CA LYS A 114 14.20 -9.73 -2.72
C LYS A 114 13.22 -9.44 -1.57
N TRP A 115 13.14 -10.35 -0.61
CA TRP A 115 12.25 -10.21 0.55
C TRP A 115 12.52 -8.95 1.36
N LYS A 116 13.78 -8.60 1.63
CA LYS A 116 14.12 -7.35 2.33
C LYS A 116 13.51 -6.12 1.65
N TRP A 117 13.52 -6.07 0.32
CA TRP A 117 12.97 -4.95 -0.44
C TRP A 117 11.44 -4.98 -0.51
N ILE A 118 10.84 -6.16 -0.67
CA ILE A 118 9.38 -6.35 -0.58
C ILE A 118 8.86 -5.92 0.78
N HIS A 119 9.44 -6.44 1.87
CA HIS A 119 9.06 -6.12 3.25
C HIS A 119 9.25 -4.63 3.55
N ASN A 120 10.37 -4.02 3.11
CA ASN A 120 10.58 -2.57 3.24
C ASN A 120 9.50 -1.77 2.49
N GLY A 121 9.11 -2.20 1.28
CA GLY A 121 8.03 -1.58 0.51
C GLY A 121 6.69 -1.65 1.22
N LEU A 122 6.29 -2.83 1.68
CA LEU A 122 5.05 -3.04 2.45
C LEU A 122 5.05 -2.20 3.73
N SER A 123 6.15 -2.24 4.50
CA SER A 123 6.32 -1.46 5.72
C SER A 123 6.25 0.05 5.47
N PHE A 124 6.81 0.53 4.36
CA PHE A 124 6.74 1.93 3.97
C PHE A 124 5.31 2.34 3.62
N ALA A 125 4.59 1.54 2.83
CA ALA A 125 3.19 1.78 2.52
C ALA A 125 2.29 1.74 3.78
N LYS A 126 2.51 0.81 4.72
CA LYS A 126 1.82 0.78 6.03
C LYS A 126 2.02 2.08 6.81
N LYS A 127 3.25 2.60 6.88
CA LYS A 127 3.54 3.90 7.50
C LYS A 127 2.80 5.03 6.79
N GLY A 128 2.76 5.01 5.46
CA GLY A 128 1.97 5.92 4.66
C GLY A 128 0.48 5.86 4.96
N ALA A 129 -0.07 4.66 5.15
CA ALA A 129 -1.47 4.43 5.48
C ALA A 129 -1.86 5.01 6.85
N ILE A 130 -0.94 4.99 7.82
CA ILE A 130 -1.11 5.67 9.11
C ILE A 130 -1.15 7.18 8.93
N LYS A 131 -0.26 7.74 8.09
CA LYS A 131 -0.20 9.19 7.81
C LYS A 131 -1.36 9.68 6.93
N ASN A 132 -1.94 8.79 6.12
CA ASN A 132 -3.01 9.08 5.17
C ASN A 132 -4.22 8.15 5.44
N PRO A 133 -4.90 8.33 6.59
CA PRO A 133 -5.89 7.36 7.09
C PRO A 133 -7.18 7.29 6.27
N THR A 134 -7.35 8.15 5.28
CA THR A 134 -8.51 8.22 4.38
C THR A 134 -8.12 8.10 2.90
N SER A 135 -6.91 7.59 2.60
CA SER A 135 -6.47 7.43 1.22
C SER A 135 -6.90 6.06 0.70
N GLY A 136 -8.05 6.01 0.02
CA GLY A 136 -8.50 4.81 -0.68
C GLY A 136 -7.43 4.25 -1.62
N ASP A 137 -6.81 5.11 -2.43
CA ASP A 137 -5.75 4.70 -3.38
C ASP A 137 -4.57 4.00 -2.69
N LEU A 138 -4.05 4.55 -1.60
CA LEU A 138 -2.94 3.91 -0.88
C LEU A 138 -3.35 2.58 -0.25
N PHE A 139 -4.60 2.46 0.22
CA PHE A 139 -5.12 1.20 0.74
C PHE A 139 -5.26 0.17 -0.37
N PHE A 140 -5.75 0.56 -1.55
CA PHE A 140 -5.82 -0.33 -2.70
C PHE A 140 -4.43 -0.86 -3.05
N GLU A 141 -3.46 0.04 -3.20
CA GLU A 141 -2.11 -0.31 -3.63
C GLU A 141 -1.41 -1.23 -2.63
N LEU A 142 -1.61 -0.97 -1.33
CA LEU A 142 -1.11 -1.85 -0.28
C LEU A 142 -1.78 -3.23 -0.33
N GLY A 143 -3.10 -3.29 -0.47
CA GLY A 143 -3.84 -4.54 -0.61
C GLY A 143 -3.43 -5.34 -1.85
N TYR A 144 -3.26 -4.65 -2.98
CA TYR A 144 -2.81 -5.26 -4.23
C TYR A 144 -1.39 -5.82 -4.11
N MET A 145 -0.46 -5.11 -3.46
CA MET A 145 0.89 -5.64 -3.19
C MET A 145 0.84 -6.95 -2.38
N TYR A 146 0.00 -7.01 -1.35
CA TYR A 146 -0.22 -8.22 -0.55
C TYR A 146 -0.80 -9.39 -1.35
N LEU A 147 -1.66 -9.11 -2.33
CA LEU A 147 -2.19 -10.13 -3.23
C LEU A 147 -1.13 -10.61 -4.22
N HIS A 148 -0.55 -9.66 -4.95
CA HIS A 148 0.18 -9.92 -6.18
C HIS A 148 1.59 -10.45 -5.92
N LEU A 149 2.36 -9.82 -5.01
CA LEU A 149 3.75 -10.24 -4.72
C LEU A 149 3.84 -11.65 -4.10
N PHE A 150 2.75 -12.11 -3.51
CA PHE A 150 2.66 -13.39 -2.80
C PHE A 150 1.92 -14.46 -3.60
N ASP A 151 1.63 -14.20 -4.87
CA ASP A 151 1.04 -15.17 -5.77
C ASP A 151 2.11 -16.01 -6.48
N GLN A 152 2.13 -17.31 -6.19
CA GLN A 152 3.09 -18.26 -6.77
C GLN A 152 2.93 -18.48 -8.28
N ARG A 153 1.78 -18.08 -8.86
CA ARG A 153 1.56 -18.12 -10.30
C ARG A 153 2.35 -17.03 -11.03
N ILE A 154 2.74 -15.98 -10.30
CA ILE A 154 3.38 -14.78 -10.84
C ILE A 154 4.82 -14.69 -10.34
N PHE A 155 5.04 -14.90 -9.04
CA PHE A 155 6.34 -14.81 -8.41
C PHE A 155 6.85 -16.18 -7.96
N LYS A 156 7.96 -16.64 -8.56
CA LYS A 156 8.64 -17.90 -8.23
C LYS A 156 8.86 -18.10 -6.73
N TYR A 157 9.22 -17.05 -6.01
CA TYR A 157 9.56 -17.08 -4.59
C TYR A 157 8.41 -16.66 -3.67
N ALA A 158 7.18 -16.57 -4.17
CA ALA A 158 6.01 -16.23 -3.35
C ALA A 158 5.83 -17.12 -2.10
N PRO A 159 6.05 -18.46 -2.13
CA PRO A 159 5.99 -19.27 -0.92
C PRO A 159 7.01 -18.83 0.14
N TYR A 160 8.23 -18.47 -0.28
CA TYR A 160 9.27 -17.94 0.62
C TYR A 160 8.82 -16.62 1.25
N TYR A 161 8.20 -15.73 0.47
CA TYR A 161 7.68 -14.45 0.98
C TYR A 161 6.55 -14.66 1.98
N ARG A 162 5.60 -15.57 1.72
CA ARG A 162 4.50 -15.89 2.66
C ARG A 162 5.04 -16.42 4.00
N GLU A 163 6.00 -17.34 3.94
CA GLU A 163 6.65 -17.88 5.15
C GLU A 163 7.31 -16.78 5.98
N HIS A 164 8.06 -15.89 5.33
CA HIS A 164 8.76 -14.80 6.03
C HIS A 164 7.82 -13.73 6.55
N LEU A 165 6.77 -13.37 5.80
CA LEU A 165 5.73 -12.46 6.27
C LEU A 165 5.07 -13.00 7.55
N LYS A 166 4.70 -14.28 7.54
CA LYS A 166 4.11 -14.93 8.71
C LYS A 166 5.08 -15.00 9.89
N LYS A 167 6.36 -15.26 9.63
CA LYS A 167 7.39 -15.37 10.68
C LYS A 167 7.76 -14.02 11.30
N GLU A 168 7.91 -12.98 10.49
CA GLU A 168 8.38 -11.66 10.92
C GLU A 168 7.25 -10.78 11.45
N ASP A 169 6.09 -10.80 10.77
CA ASP A 169 4.96 -9.90 11.08
C ASP A 169 3.77 -10.65 11.69
N GLY A 170 3.71 -11.98 11.62
CA GLY A 170 2.54 -12.75 12.05
C GLY A 170 1.34 -12.62 11.10
N GLU A 171 1.56 -12.10 9.89
CA GLU A 171 0.49 -11.75 8.94
C GLU A 171 0.28 -12.85 7.88
N ASP A 172 -0.98 -13.05 7.49
CA ASP A 172 -1.35 -13.76 6.26
C ASP A 172 -1.54 -12.75 5.13
N ASN A 173 -0.95 -13.02 3.96
CA ASN A 173 -0.96 -12.07 2.86
C ASN A 173 -2.37 -11.88 2.26
N TYR A 174 -3.22 -12.92 2.23
CA TYR A 174 -4.56 -12.80 1.69
C TYR A 174 -5.48 -12.04 2.65
N GLU A 175 -5.37 -12.29 3.96
CA GLU A 175 -6.10 -11.52 4.97
C GLU A 175 -5.70 -10.04 4.95
N ALA A 176 -4.39 -9.76 4.90
CA ALA A 176 -3.89 -8.41 4.79
C ALA A 176 -4.38 -7.73 3.49
N SER A 177 -4.32 -8.44 2.35
CA SER A 177 -4.85 -7.97 1.08
C SER A 177 -6.32 -7.57 1.20
N ILE A 178 -7.18 -8.49 1.66
CA ILE A 178 -8.63 -8.26 1.77
C ILE A 178 -8.92 -7.11 2.74
N TYR A 179 -8.23 -7.04 3.87
CA TYR A 179 -8.35 -5.95 4.83
C TYR A 179 -8.10 -4.58 4.17
N TRP A 180 -6.98 -4.44 3.45
CA TRP A 180 -6.62 -3.18 2.82
C TRP A 180 -7.53 -2.84 1.64
N LEU A 181 -7.94 -3.82 0.83
CA LEU A 181 -8.90 -3.61 -0.26
C LEU A 181 -10.28 -3.16 0.27
N ARG A 182 -10.78 -3.76 1.35
CA ARG A 182 -12.04 -3.31 1.98
C ARG A 182 -11.91 -1.90 2.56
N ARG A 183 -10.76 -1.57 3.16
CA ARG A 183 -10.48 -0.20 3.59
C ARG A 183 -10.43 0.76 2.41
N SER A 184 -9.92 0.34 1.26
CA SER A 184 -9.95 1.15 0.04
C SER A 184 -11.39 1.51 -0.33
N LEU A 185 -12.28 0.51 -0.42
CA LEU A 185 -13.70 0.73 -0.74
C LEU A 185 -14.38 1.69 0.24
N ALA A 186 -14.05 1.60 1.54
CA ALA A 186 -14.60 2.48 2.56
C ALA A 186 -14.06 3.93 2.53
N ASN A 187 -13.09 4.25 1.67
CA ASN A 187 -12.40 5.55 1.63
C ASN A 187 -12.29 6.12 0.21
N ASP A 188 -13.30 5.87 -0.64
CA ASP A 188 -13.50 6.48 -1.96
C ASP A 188 -12.19 6.62 -2.78
N PRO A 189 -11.65 5.50 -3.31
CA PRO A 189 -10.43 5.52 -4.11
C PRO A 189 -10.67 6.34 -5.38
N LYS A 190 -9.68 7.14 -5.79
CA LYS A 190 -9.81 8.09 -6.90
C LYS A 190 -9.22 7.54 -8.19
N LEU A 191 -8.23 6.67 -8.08
CA LEU A 191 -7.50 6.09 -9.22
C LEU A 191 -8.06 4.73 -9.63
N HIS A 192 -8.76 4.05 -8.71
CA HIS A 192 -9.25 2.69 -8.93
C HIS A 192 -10.77 2.66 -8.88
N ASN A 193 -11.38 2.02 -9.89
CA ASN A 193 -12.82 1.83 -9.96
C ASN A 193 -13.28 0.83 -8.87
N THR A 194 -14.31 1.18 -8.10
CA THR A 194 -14.98 0.35 -7.09
C THR A 194 -15.21 -1.09 -7.57
N LEU A 195 -15.77 -1.25 -8.78
CA LEU A 195 -16.03 -2.57 -9.38
C LEU A 195 -14.74 -3.39 -9.53
N ALA A 196 -13.63 -2.77 -9.94
CA ALA A 196 -12.36 -3.47 -10.08
C ALA A 196 -11.81 -3.92 -8.72
N ILE A 197 -12.03 -3.14 -7.65
CA ILE A 197 -11.59 -3.47 -6.30
C ILE A 197 -12.41 -4.62 -5.72
N GLU A 198 -13.74 -4.59 -5.88
CA GLU A 198 -14.62 -5.69 -5.46
C GLU A 198 -14.27 -7.00 -6.17
N ARG A 199 -14.05 -6.94 -7.48
CA ARG A 199 -13.56 -8.10 -8.25
C ARG A 199 -12.21 -8.60 -7.74
N THR A 200 -11.31 -7.70 -7.35
CA THR A 200 -10.01 -8.05 -6.77
C THR A 200 -10.17 -8.77 -5.43
N ILE A 201 -11.12 -8.35 -4.58
CA ILE A 201 -11.45 -9.06 -3.32
C ILE A 201 -11.96 -10.47 -3.62
N CYS A 202 -12.87 -10.61 -4.59
CA CYS A 202 -13.41 -11.93 -4.98
C CYS A 202 -12.29 -12.88 -5.43
N HIS A 203 -11.36 -12.39 -6.25
CA HIS A 203 -10.20 -13.17 -6.68
C HIS A 203 -9.22 -13.45 -5.52
N ALA A 204 -8.99 -12.49 -4.63
CA ALA A 204 -8.12 -12.67 -3.46
C ALA A 204 -8.61 -13.83 -2.58
N LEU A 205 -9.92 -13.87 -2.28
CA LEU A 205 -10.54 -14.96 -1.52
C LEU A 205 -10.41 -16.31 -2.24
N TRP A 206 -10.65 -16.33 -3.55
CA TRP A 206 -10.49 -17.57 -4.32
C TRP A 206 -9.03 -18.07 -4.32
N HIS A 207 -8.07 -17.16 -4.44
CA HIS A 207 -6.65 -17.52 -4.38
C HIS A 207 -6.23 -17.98 -2.99
N ALA A 208 -6.79 -17.39 -1.93
CA ALA A 208 -6.62 -17.85 -0.57
C ALA A 208 -7.14 -19.28 -0.39
N ALA A 209 -8.32 -19.60 -0.94
CA ALA A 209 -8.89 -20.94 -0.90
C ALA A 209 -7.96 -21.99 -1.55
N LEU A 210 -7.48 -21.69 -2.76
CA LEU A 210 -6.55 -22.58 -3.48
C LEU A 210 -5.21 -22.73 -2.78
N CYS A 211 -4.70 -21.67 -2.14
CA CYS A 211 -3.46 -21.72 -1.37
C CYS A 211 -3.63 -22.59 -0.13
N ALA A 212 -4.71 -22.40 0.64
CA ALA A 212 -5.02 -23.19 1.82
C ALA A 212 -5.23 -24.67 1.50
N GLU A 213 -5.90 -24.99 0.39
CA GLU A 213 -6.05 -26.37 -0.11
C GLU A 213 -4.68 -27.00 -0.39
N LYS A 214 -3.79 -26.28 -1.08
CA LYS A 214 -2.44 -26.76 -1.38
C LYS A 214 -1.59 -26.98 -0.13
N GLU A 215 -1.83 -26.18 0.91
CA GLU A 215 -1.16 -26.31 2.22
C GLU A 215 -1.80 -27.39 3.11
N GLY A 216 -2.86 -28.08 2.64
CA GLY A 216 -3.55 -29.14 3.37
C GLY A 216 -4.52 -28.63 4.44
N ASN A 217 -4.78 -27.32 4.51
CA ASN A 217 -5.73 -26.74 5.45
C ASN A 217 -7.13 -26.67 4.81
N PHE A 218 -7.80 -27.82 4.74
CA PHE A 218 -9.08 -27.98 4.04
C PHE A 218 -10.22 -27.16 4.67
N ASP A 219 -10.23 -26.98 5.99
CA ASP A 219 -11.26 -26.17 6.65
C ASP A 219 -11.13 -24.69 6.27
N ARG A 220 -9.91 -24.17 6.25
CA ARG A 220 -9.66 -22.78 5.81
C ARG A 220 -9.91 -22.61 4.30
N ALA A 221 -9.55 -23.62 3.50
CA ALA A 221 -9.88 -23.63 2.08
C ALA A 221 -11.39 -23.57 1.84
N LEU A 222 -12.17 -24.32 2.63
CA LEU A 222 -13.62 -24.33 2.57
C LEU A 222 -14.19 -22.95 2.93
N GLN A 223 -13.75 -22.37 4.05
CA GLN A 223 -14.16 -21.03 4.50
C GLN A 223 -13.90 -19.95 3.45
N TYR A 224 -12.71 -19.95 2.84
CA TYR A 224 -12.39 -19.00 1.77
C TYR A 224 -13.19 -19.25 0.50
N THR A 225 -13.49 -20.51 0.16
CA THR A 225 -14.35 -20.83 -0.99
C THR A 225 -15.75 -20.28 -0.79
N GLU A 226 -16.35 -20.50 0.37
CA GLU A 226 -17.68 -19.98 0.70
C GLU A 226 -17.71 -18.44 0.71
N SER A 227 -16.67 -17.82 1.27
CA SER A 227 -16.51 -16.36 1.27
C SER A 227 -16.36 -15.81 -0.16
N ALA A 228 -15.57 -16.45 -1.01
CA ALA A 228 -15.39 -16.05 -2.40
C ALA A 228 -16.71 -16.14 -3.18
N MET A 229 -17.48 -17.21 -2.98
CA MET A 229 -18.81 -17.37 -3.59
C MET A 229 -19.75 -16.25 -3.15
N HIS A 230 -19.79 -15.95 -1.85
CA HIS A 230 -20.64 -14.88 -1.32
C HIS A 230 -20.30 -13.51 -1.94
N GLU A 231 -19.02 -13.18 -2.03
CA GLU A 231 -18.57 -11.91 -2.64
C GLU A 231 -18.85 -11.87 -4.15
N TRP A 232 -18.69 -12.99 -4.87
CA TRP A 232 -19.06 -13.06 -6.29
C TRP A 232 -20.57 -12.89 -6.51
N GLU A 233 -21.39 -13.43 -5.62
CA GLU A 233 -22.84 -13.24 -5.64
C GLU A 233 -23.21 -11.77 -5.40
N ALA A 234 -22.63 -11.15 -4.36
CA ALA A 234 -22.82 -9.73 -4.10
C ALA A 234 -22.37 -8.86 -5.27
N TYR A 235 -21.21 -9.17 -5.87
CA TYR A 235 -20.71 -8.48 -7.07
C TYR A 235 -21.70 -8.57 -8.24
N ARG A 236 -22.24 -9.76 -8.53
CA ARG A 236 -23.24 -9.96 -9.58
C ARG A 236 -24.51 -9.15 -9.34
N THR A 237 -24.96 -9.06 -8.09
CA THR A 237 -26.13 -8.26 -7.72
C THR A 237 -25.87 -6.76 -7.83
N ASN A 238 -24.67 -6.31 -7.46
CA ASN A 238 -24.33 -4.88 -7.46
C ASN A 238 -24.00 -4.34 -8.87
N HIS A 239 -23.47 -5.18 -9.76
CA HIS A 239 -23.03 -4.80 -11.11
C HIS A 239 -23.66 -5.69 -12.21
N PRO A 240 -24.99 -5.71 -12.35
CA PRO A 240 -25.67 -6.53 -13.37
C PRO A 240 -25.30 -6.14 -14.80
N GLU A 241 -24.75 -4.94 -15.01
CA GLU A 241 -24.26 -4.44 -16.30
C GLU A 241 -22.92 -5.04 -16.72
N ASP A 242 -22.11 -5.59 -15.80
CA ASP A 242 -20.83 -6.23 -16.16
C ASP A 242 -21.05 -7.65 -16.70
N THR A 243 -21.35 -7.70 -18.00
CA THR A 243 -21.48 -8.94 -18.76
C THR A 243 -20.15 -9.55 -19.20
N SER A 244 -19.03 -8.83 -19.00
CA SER A 244 -17.70 -9.28 -19.41
C SER A 244 -17.10 -10.28 -18.41
N THR A 245 -17.41 -10.09 -17.14
CA THR A 245 -16.95 -10.98 -16.08
C THR A 245 -17.86 -12.20 -16.00
N LYS A 246 -17.29 -13.38 -16.20
CA LYS A 246 -18.03 -14.65 -16.23
C LYS A 246 -18.38 -15.19 -14.83
N VAL A 247 -19.13 -14.41 -14.05
CA VAL A 247 -19.41 -14.70 -12.64
C VAL A 247 -20.04 -16.09 -12.44
N THR A 248 -20.99 -16.47 -13.31
CA THR A 248 -21.64 -17.79 -13.24
C THR A 248 -20.66 -18.96 -13.41
N GLU A 249 -19.65 -18.83 -14.28
CA GLU A 249 -18.62 -19.87 -14.45
C GLU A 249 -17.76 -19.97 -13.18
N PHE A 250 -17.40 -18.84 -12.56
CA PHE A 250 -16.64 -18.82 -11.31
C PHE A 250 -17.43 -19.46 -10.16
N ILE A 251 -18.70 -19.09 -9.98
CA ILE A 251 -19.54 -19.64 -8.90
C ILE A 251 -19.72 -21.15 -9.09
N SER A 252 -20.02 -21.62 -10.30
CA SER A 252 -20.16 -23.07 -10.56
C SER A 252 -18.87 -23.86 -10.28
N MET A 253 -17.71 -23.29 -10.61
CA MET A 253 -16.42 -23.89 -10.27
C MET A 253 -16.22 -23.95 -8.74
N MET A 254 -16.57 -22.89 -8.02
CA MET A 254 -16.43 -22.81 -6.56
C MET A 254 -17.41 -23.73 -5.83
N GLU A 255 -18.63 -23.93 -6.34
CA GLU A 255 -19.60 -24.89 -5.80
C GLU A 255 -19.04 -26.32 -5.81
N LYS A 256 -18.50 -26.75 -6.95
CA LYS A 256 -17.85 -28.07 -7.07
C LYS A 256 -16.68 -28.20 -6.09
N LYS A 257 -15.89 -27.13 -5.93
CA LYS A 257 -14.77 -27.11 -4.98
C LYS A 257 -15.26 -27.19 -3.55
N ARG A 258 -16.33 -26.47 -3.18
CA ARG A 258 -16.95 -26.50 -1.85
C ARG A 258 -17.40 -27.92 -1.49
N GLU A 259 -18.14 -28.59 -2.39
CA GLU A 259 -18.60 -29.97 -2.17
C GLU A 259 -17.44 -30.94 -1.95
N PHE A 260 -16.39 -30.82 -2.76
CA PHE A 260 -15.17 -31.60 -2.59
C PHE A 260 -14.53 -31.37 -1.22
N LEU A 261 -14.32 -30.12 -0.82
CA LEU A 261 -13.70 -29.77 0.46
C LEU A 261 -14.55 -30.21 1.67
N GLN A 262 -15.87 -30.08 1.59
CA GLN A 262 -16.80 -30.58 2.61
C GLN A 262 -16.67 -32.09 2.80
N SER A 263 -16.54 -32.84 1.71
CA SER A 263 -16.35 -34.29 1.76
C SER A 263 -15.04 -34.72 2.43
N LEU A 264 -14.02 -33.85 2.43
CA LEU A 264 -12.73 -34.09 3.08
C LEU A 264 -12.77 -33.72 4.57
N SER A 265 -13.38 -32.59 4.91
CA SER A 265 -13.52 -32.13 6.30
C SER A 265 -14.31 -33.14 7.15
N LEU A 266 -15.42 -33.66 6.60
CA LEU A 266 -16.24 -34.69 7.25
C LEU A 266 -15.50 -36.02 7.50
N LYS A 267 -14.43 -36.32 6.75
CA LYS A 267 -13.61 -37.53 6.96
C LYS A 267 -12.53 -37.35 8.01
N SER A 268 -12.14 -36.12 8.33
CA SER A 268 -11.11 -35.81 9.32
C SER A 268 -11.62 -35.85 10.77
N THR A 269 -12.93 -35.95 10.95
CA THR A 269 -13.63 -35.96 12.25
C THR A 269 -13.94 -37.36 12.78
N TRP A 270 -13.50 -38.42 12.08
CA TRP A 270 -13.59 -39.84 12.46
C TRP A 270 -12.20 -40.45 12.61
#